data_AF-A0A9P5MKK3-F1
#
_entry.id   AF-A0A9P5MKK3-F1
#
_cell.length_a   1.000
_cell.length_b   1.000
_cell.length_c   1.000
_cell.angle_alpha   90.00
_cell.angle_beta   90.00
_cell.angle_gamma   90.00
#
_symmetry.space_group_name_H-M   'P 1'
#
loop_
_entity.id
_entity.type
_entity.pdbx_description
1 polymer ?
#
loop_
_entity_poly.entity_id
_entity_poly.type
_entity_poly.pdbx_seq_one_letter_code
_entity_poly.pdbx_strand_id
1 'polypeptide(L)'
;MATSAKATVSFTIVPGKSLILDPPADIRFGQAALNDVLVDSSRSALKMTHTNKKLVPKDDEDKENQDEDEDDEEDDGFDIEEEETTVTVAILVPGVVETQLLGGLIVNAGEKVIFEATGKNTIHLSGNVILQDVMDQDPLDDDYDSEMGEEDDEIDYEDDEELDGMTDEDKNA
;
A
#
# COMPACT_ATOMS: atom_id res chain seq x y z
N MET A 1 10.37 2.78 11.64
CA MET A 1 9.43 1.69 11.97
C MET A 1 9.78 0.48 11.12
N ALA A 2 10.01 -0.68 11.73
CA ALA A 2 10.27 -1.92 10.99
C ALA A 2 8.93 -2.62 10.69
N THR A 3 8.61 -2.79 9.42
CA THR A 3 7.41 -3.52 8.99
C THR A 3 7.80 -4.99 8.78
N SER A 4 7.28 -5.90 9.60
CA SER A 4 7.54 -7.34 9.45
C SER A 4 6.37 -8.05 8.75
N ALA A 5 6.68 -8.84 7.71
CA ALA A 5 5.71 -9.72 7.08
C ALA A 5 5.58 -10.99 7.93
N LYS A 6 4.38 -11.31 8.44
CA LYS A 6 4.20 -12.44 9.36
C LYS A 6 3.50 -13.66 8.77
N ALA A 7 2.70 -13.49 7.71
CA ALA A 7 2.00 -14.60 7.06
C ALA A 7 1.71 -14.32 5.59
N THR A 8 1.79 -15.35 4.74
CA THR A 8 1.40 -15.29 3.33
C THR A 8 -0.10 -15.57 3.20
N VAL A 9 -0.75 -14.84 2.29
CA VAL A 9 -2.16 -14.98 1.96
C VAL A 9 -2.35 -15.14 0.46
N SER A 10 -3.41 -15.86 0.08
CA SER A 10 -3.83 -15.99 -1.31
C SER A 10 -5.34 -16.04 -1.41
N PHE A 11 -5.87 -15.44 -2.48
CA PHE A 11 -7.28 -15.36 -2.77
C PHE A 11 -7.54 -15.73 -4.22
N THR A 12 -8.65 -16.44 -4.45
CA THR A 12 -9.09 -16.83 -5.79
C THR A 12 -10.29 -15.99 -6.20
N ILE A 13 -10.16 -15.23 -7.27
CA ILE A 13 -11.23 -14.42 -7.86
C ILE A 13 -11.74 -15.13 -9.12
N VAL A 14 -12.96 -15.67 -9.01
CA VAL A 14 -13.65 -16.34 -10.11
C VAL A 14 -14.45 -15.31 -10.91
N PRO A 15 -14.39 -15.29 -12.25
CA PRO A 15 -15.15 -14.35 -13.06
C PRO A 15 -16.66 -14.41 -12.78
N GLY A 16 -17.27 -13.23 -12.66
CA GLY A 16 -18.69 -13.08 -12.30
C GLY A 16 -18.99 -13.32 -10.82
N LYS A 17 -17.98 -13.54 -9.97
CA LYS A 17 -18.13 -13.55 -8.50
C LYS A 17 -17.22 -12.50 -7.88
N SER A 18 -17.82 -11.64 -7.07
CA SER A 18 -17.10 -10.61 -6.33
C SER A 18 -16.53 -11.23 -5.04
N LEU A 19 -15.26 -10.93 -4.75
CA LEU A 19 -14.62 -11.24 -3.48
C LEU A 19 -14.67 -9.99 -2.61
N ILE A 20 -15.43 -10.04 -1.53
CA ILE A 20 -15.46 -8.97 -0.52
C ILE A 20 -14.38 -9.27 0.51
N LEU A 21 -13.46 -8.32 0.70
CA LEU A 21 -12.37 -8.41 1.65
C LEU A 21 -12.53 -7.30 2.70
N ASP A 22 -12.53 -7.70 3.96
CA ASP A 22 -12.58 -6.82 5.14
C ASP A 22 -11.58 -7.39 6.15
N PRO A 23 -10.28 -7.07 5.98
CA PRO A 23 -9.24 -7.78 6.69
C PRO A 23 -9.04 -7.20 8.10
N PRO A 24 -8.79 -8.04 9.12
CA PRO A 24 -8.54 -7.57 10.49
C PRO A 24 -7.13 -6.99 10.69
N ALA A 25 -6.27 -7.07 9.67
CA ALA A 25 -4.90 -6.57 9.66
C ALA A 25 -4.55 -6.13 8.23
N ASP A 26 -3.55 -5.27 8.09
CA ASP A 26 -3.11 -4.79 6.78
C ASP A 26 -2.64 -5.94 5.89
N ILE A 27 -3.11 -5.98 4.64
CA ILE A 27 -2.68 -6.97 3.65
C ILE A 27 -1.98 -6.24 2.51
N ARG A 28 -0.74 -6.65 2.23
CA ARG A 28 0.01 -6.20 1.06
C ARG A 28 -0.02 -7.26 -0.02
N PHE A 29 -0.71 -6.97 -1.12
CA PHE A 29 -0.71 -7.80 -2.31
C PHE A 29 0.53 -7.55 -3.16
N GLY A 30 1.22 -8.64 -3.49
CA GLY A 30 2.46 -8.62 -4.28
C GLY A 30 2.20 -8.89 -5.76
N GLN A 31 1.30 -9.81 -6.07
CA GLN A 31 1.07 -10.26 -7.44
C GLN A 31 -0.37 -10.73 -7.69
N ALA A 32 -0.79 -10.60 -8.95
CA ALA A 32 -1.97 -11.24 -9.52
C ALA A 32 -1.53 -12.19 -10.65
N ALA A 33 -2.10 -13.40 -10.69
CA ALA A 33 -1.77 -14.40 -11.71
C ALA A 33 -3.02 -15.08 -12.27
N LEU A 34 -2.96 -15.54 -13.51
CA LEU A 34 -3.99 -16.41 -14.07
C LEU A 34 -3.93 -17.80 -13.43
N ASN A 35 -5.08 -18.47 -13.39
CA ASN A 35 -5.14 -19.87 -12.99
C ASN A 35 -4.39 -20.78 -13.98
N ASP A 36 -3.97 -21.95 -13.50
CA ASP A 36 -3.28 -22.98 -14.29
C ASP A 36 -4.14 -23.52 -15.45
N VAL A 37 -5.43 -23.71 -15.18
CA VAL A 37 -6.43 -24.09 -16.16
C VAL A 37 -7.11 -22.83 -16.67
N LEU A 38 -6.82 -22.48 -17.92
CA LEU A 38 -7.41 -21.36 -18.62
C LEU A 38 -8.71 -21.79 -19.32
N VAL A 39 -9.71 -20.92 -19.26
CA VAL A 39 -11.00 -21.11 -19.93
C VAL A 39 -10.89 -20.71 -21.40
N ASP A 40 -10.20 -19.62 -21.69
CA ASP A 40 -9.88 -19.18 -23.05
C ASP A 40 -8.62 -18.31 -23.10
N SER A 41 -8.25 -17.86 -24.31
CA SER A 41 -7.11 -16.97 -24.55
C SER A 41 -7.46 -15.48 -24.42
N SER A 42 -8.62 -15.13 -23.85
CA SER A 42 -9.06 -13.74 -23.76
C SER A 42 -8.40 -13.01 -22.59
N ARG A 43 -8.26 -11.68 -22.75
CA ARG A 43 -7.76 -10.79 -21.70
C ARG A 43 -8.69 -10.83 -20.50
N SER A 44 -8.12 -11.00 -19.32
CA SER A 44 -8.80 -10.84 -18.04
C SER A 44 -8.26 -9.63 -17.30
N ALA A 45 -9.10 -8.90 -16.58
CA ALA A 45 -8.66 -7.77 -15.77
C ALA A 45 -9.23 -7.87 -14.37
N LEU A 46 -8.38 -7.62 -13.38
CA LEU A 46 -8.75 -7.55 -11.98
C LEU A 46 -9.09 -6.11 -11.63
N LYS A 47 -10.28 -5.91 -11.05
CA LYS A 47 -10.75 -4.63 -10.54
C LYS A 47 -10.85 -4.67 -9.04
N MET A 48 -10.65 -3.52 -8.41
CA MET A 48 -10.84 -3.29 -6.99
C MET A 48 -11.76 -2.10 -6.81
N THR A 49 -12.80 -2.26 -6.02
CA THR A 49 -13.70 -1.18 -5.61
C THR A 49 -13.49 -0.93 -4.11
N HIS A 50 -13.32 0.32 -3.72
CA HIS A 50 -13.19 0.75 -2.34
C HIS A 50 -14.05 1.99 -2.09
N THR A 51 -14.47 2.17 -0.84
CA THR A 51 -15.28 3.32 -0.42
C THR A 51 -14.37 4.38 0.17
N ASN A 52 -14.37 5.57 -0.43
CA ASN A 52 -13.70 6.74 0.10
C ASN A 52 -14.68 7.53 0.96
N LYS A 53 -14.22 7.95 2.14
CA LYS A 53 -14.94 8.91 2.96
C LYS A 53 -14.45 10.30 2.65
N LYS A 54 -15.36 11.19 2.27
CA LYS A 54 -15.08 12.59 1.98
C LYS A 54 -15.80 13.46 2.97
N LEU A 55 -15.06 14.37 3.60
CA LEU A 55 -15.64 15.45 4.39
C LEU A 55 -16.21 16.50 3.43
N VAL A 56 -17.50 16.79 3.55
CA VAL A 56 -18.17 17.87 2.81
C VAL A 56 -18.68 18.91 3.79
N PRO A 57 -18.55 20.21 3.50
CA PRO A 57 -19.13 21.25 4.36
C PRO A 57 -20.64 21.05 4.48
N LYS A 58 -21.16 21.14 5.70
CA LYS A 58 -22.59 21.05 6.00
C LYS A 58 -23.29 22.25 5.37
N ASP A 59 -24.19 22.02 4.41
CA ASP A 59 -24.91 23.09 3.73
C ASP A 59 -26.09 23.53 4.61
N ASP A 60 -25.91 24.64 5.33
CA ASP A 60 -26.80 25.16 6.37
C ASP A 60 -28.04 25.89 5.76
N GLU A 61 -28.62 25.35 4.66
CA GLU A 61 -29.74 25.95 3.91
C GLU A 61 -31.13 25.35 4.20
N ASP A 62 -31.30 24.53 5.23
CA ASP A 62 -32.63 24.07 5.71
C ASP A 62 -32.77 24.20 7.24
N LYS A 63 -32.76 25.44 7.73
CA LYS A 63 -33.24 25.79 9.10
C LYS A 63 -34.59 26.50 9.03
N GLU A 64 -35.65 25.75 8.72
CA GLU A 64 -37.00 26.09 9.17
C GLU A 64 -37.68 24.90 9.85
N ASN A 65 -37.79 25.00 11.19
CA ASN A 65 -38.54 24.17 12.13
C ASN A 65 -38.01 22.75 12.44
N GLN A 66 -37.34 22.60 13.58
CA GLN A 66 -38.00 22.00 14.73
C GLN A 66 -37.21 22.17 16.04
N ASP A 67 -38.01 22.13 17.11
CA ASP A 67 -37.77 22.51 18.49
C ASP A 67 -36.58 21.84 19.19
N GLU A 68 -36.10 22.59 20.19
CA GLU A 68 -35.19 22.28 21.28
C GLU A 68 -35.30 20.84 21.81
N ASP A 69 -34.23 20.04 21.73
CA ASP A 69 -33.75 19.17 22.83
C ASP A 69 -32.44 18.44 22.47
N GLU A 70 -31.51 18.47 23.44
CA GLU A 70 -30.43 17.52 23.74
C GLU A 70 -29.08 17.51 22.97
N ASP A 71 -28.04 17.64 23.82
CA ASP A 71 -26.61 17.30 23.72
C ASP A 71 -25.68 18.01 22.72
N ASP A 72 -24.79 18.78 23.35
CA ASP A 72 -23.63 19.53 22.85
C ASP A 72 -22.52 18.55 22.41
N GLU A 73 -22.70 17.89 21.26
CA GLU A 73 -21.58 17.36 20.48
C GLU A 73 -21.14 18.47 19.51
N GLU A 74 -19.87 18.89 19.59
CA GLU A 74 -19.26 19.90 18.72
C GLU A 74 -19.50 19.55 17.24
N ASP A 75 -20.55 20.15 16.65
CA ASP A 75 -20.88 20.04 15.23
C ASP A 75 -19.76 20.73 14.43
N ASP A 76 -18.80 19.94 13.95
CA ASP A 76 -17.60 20.40 13.27
C ASP A 76 -17.87 20.98 11.87
N GLY A 77 -19.14 21.09 11.47
CA GLY A 77 -19.57 21.74 10.23
C GLY A 77 -19.25 20.93 8.98
N PHE A 78 -18.95 19.63 9.13
CA PHE A 78 -18.72 18.71 8.02
C PHE A 78 -19.63 17.48 8.10
N ASP A 79 -20.25 17.12 6.98
CA ASP A 79 -20.86 15.81 6.78
C ASP A 79 -19.84 14.83 6.17
N ILE A 80 -20.03 13.53 6.42
CA ILE A 80 -19.23 12.46 5.80
C ILE A 80 -20.03 11.86 4.64
N GLU A 81 -19.57 12.08 3.41
CA GLU A 81 -20.08 11.39 2.22
C GLU A 81 -19.22 10.16 1.90
N GLU A 82 -19.87 9.07 1.51
CA GLU A 82 -19.21 7.85 1.04
C GLU A 82 -19.29 7.74 -0.49
N GLU A 83 -18.14 7.69 -1.15
CA GLU A 83 -18.03 7.55 -2.62
C GLU A 83 -17.31 6.24 -2.97
N GLU A 84 -17.94 5.40 -3.81
CA GLU A 84 -17.31 4.18 -4.32
C GLU A 84 -16.40 4.48 -5.51
N THR A 85 -15.13 4.13 -5.40
CA THR A 85 -14.14 4.25 -6.47
C THR A 85 -13.71 2.88 -6.95
N THR A 86 -13.81 2.62 -8.26
CA THR A 86 -13.36 1.37 -8.88
C THR A 86 -12.11 1.59 -9.72
N VAL A 87 -11.04 0.85 -9.43
CA VAL A 87 -9.76 0.91 -10.14
C VAL A 87 -9.43 -0.45 -10.77
N THR A 88 -8.75 -0.43 -11.92
CA THR A 88 -8.20 -1.65 -12.54
C THR A 88 -6.79 -1.88 -12.00
N VAL A 89 -6.60 -2.97 -11.24
CA VAL A 89 -5.32 -3.25 -10.56
C VAL A 89 -4.39 -4.14 -11.39
N ALA A 90 -4.94 -5.01 -12.25
CA ALA A 90 -4.14 -5.88 -13.12
C ALA A 90 -4.84 -6.18 -14.44
N ILE A 91 -4.05 -6.38 -15.49
CA ILE A 91 -4.49 -6.85 -16.80
C ILE A 91 -3.64 -8.05 -17.18
N LEU A 92 -4.28 -9.20 -17.29
CA LEU A 92 -3.63 -10.48 -17.56
C LEU A 92 -4.10 -11.03 -18.90
N VAL A 93 -3.16 -11.54 -19.69
CA VAL A 93 -3.40 -12.09 -21.02
C VAL A 93 -2.68 -13.44 -21.12
N PRO A 94 -3.42 -14.55 -21.32
CA PRO A 94 -2.84 -15.86 -21.60
C PRO A 94 -1.71 -15.81 -22.63
N GLY A 95 -0.56 -16.41 -22.32
CA GLY A 95 0.62 -16.45 -23.18
C GLY A 95 1.37 -15.12 -23.36
N VAL A 96 0.96 -14.03 -22.72
CA VAL A 96 1.65 -12.72 -22.80
C VAL A 96 1.97 -12.17 -21.42
N VAL A 97 0.94 -11.97 -20.59
CA VAL A 97 1.06 -11.49 -19.21
C VAL A 97 0.20 -12.39 -18.33
N GLU A 98 0.75 -13.52 -17.92
CA GLU A 98 0.03 -14.47 -17.07
C GLU A 98 0.18 -14.16 -15.58
N THR A 99 1.14 -13.30 -15.23
CA THR A 99 1.38 -12.81 -13.87
C THR A 99 1.79 -11.34 -13.94
N GLN A 100 1.27 -10.53 -13.02
CA GLN A 100 1.59 -9.11 -12.89
C GLN A 100 1.93 -8.78 -11.43
N LEU A 101 3.04 -8.08 -11.22
CA LEU A 101 3.40 -7.50 -9.93
C LEU A 101 2.54 -6.27 -9.64
N LEU A 102 2.02 -6.16 -8.42
CA LEU A 102 1.08 -5.12 -8.02
C LEU A 102 1.73 -3.93 -7.31
N GLY A 103 3.07 -3.88 -7.28
CA GLY A 103 3.81 -2.77 -6.64
C GLY A 103 3.62 -2.67 -5.12
N GLY A 104 2.94 -3.63 -4.50
CA GLY A 104 2.62 -3.60 -3.08
C GLY A 104 1.32 -2.87 -2.75
N LEU A 105 0.25 -3.06 -3.52
CA LEU A 105 -1.11 -2.67 -3.16
C LEU A 105 -1.42 -3.08 -1.71
N ILE A 106 -1.76 -2.12 -0.86
CA ILE A 106 -2.10 -2.36 0.55
C ILE A 106 -3.60 -2.16 0.73
N VAL A 107 -4.25 -3.12 1.37
CA VAL A 107 -5.60 -2.99 1.91
C VAL A 107 -5.44 -2.89 3.42
N ASN A 108 -5.91 -1.79 3.99
CA ASN A 108 -5.72 -1.52 5.42
C ASN A 108 -6.71 -2.31 6.28
N ALA A 109 -6.36 -2.51 7.53
CA ALA A 109 -7.27 -3.10 8.51
C ALA A 109 -8.56 -2.27 8.63
N GLY A 110 -9.71 -2.93 8.57
CA GLY A 110 -11.03 -2.28 8.65
C GLY A 110 -11.46 -1.55 7.37
N GLU A 111 -10.67 -1.60 6.29
CA GLU A 111 -11.09 -1.13 4.98
C GLU A 111 -11.76 -2.27 4.21
N LYS A 112 -13.02 -2.04 3.83
CA LYS A 112 -13.77 -2.99 3.01
C LYS A 112 -13.52 -2.71 1.53
N VAL A 113 -12.97 -3.70 0.83
CA VAL A 113 -12.75 -3.64 -0.60
C VAL A 113 -13.41 -4.82 -1.32
N ILE A 114 -13.77 -4.61 -2.58
CA ILE A 114 -14.39 -5.63 -3.44
C ILE A 114 -13.49 -5.89 -4.62
N PHE A 115 -13.06 -7.14 -4.80
CA PHE A 115 -12.30 -7.57 -5.96
C PHE A 115 -13.18 -8.30 -6.95
N GLU A 116 -13.02 -7.98 -8.23
CA GLU A 116 -13.77 -8.61 -9.31
C GLU A 116 -12.86 -8.92 -10.51
N ALA A 117 -13.00 -10.14 -11.04
CA ALA A 117 -12.36 -10.52 -12.29
C ALA A 117 -13.32 -10.28 -13.46
N THR A 118 -12.88 -9.47 -14.41
CA THR A 118 -13.51 -9.34 -15.72
C THR A 118 -12.81 -10.24 -16.73
N GLY A 119 -13.56 -10.82 -17.67
CA GLY A 119 -13.06 -11.85 -18.59
C GLY A 119 -13.60 -13.23 -18.23
N LYS A 120 -12.94 -14.29 -18.69
CA LYS A 120 -13.36 -15.68 -18.43
C LYS A 120 -12.37 -16.49 -17.58
N ASN A 121 -11.15 -15.98 -17.38
CA ASN A 121 -10.13 -16.71 -16.64
C ASN A 121 -10.15 -16.33 -15.16
N THR A 122 -9.95 -17.34 -14.31
CA THR A 122 -9.80 -17.15 -12.86
C THR A 122 -8.47 -16.48 -12.56
N ILE A 123 -8.48 -15.55 -11.61
CA ILE A 123 -7.30 -14.79 -11.17
C ILE A 123 -6.99 -15.15 -9.72
N HIS A 124 -5.74 -15.41 -9.41
CA HIS A 124 -5.23 -15.58 -8.05
C HIS A 124 -4.49 -14.33 -7.62
N LEU A 125 -4.88 -13.79 -6.47
CA LEU A 125 -4.15 -12.74 -5.77
C LEU A 125 -3.27 -13.40 -4.71
N SER A 126 -2.05 -12.91 -4.54
CA SER A 126 -1.21 -13.33 -3.42
C SER A 126 -0.44 -12.16 -2.82
N GLY A 127 -0.22 -12.27 -1.51
CA GLY A 127 0.30 -11.19 -0.70
C GLY A 127 0.72 -11.68 0.68
N ASN A 128 0.96 -10.73 1.58
CA ASN A 128 1.32 -11.02 2.96
C ASN A 128 0.57 -10.08 3.91
N VAL A 129 0.27 -10.57 5.11
CA VAL A 129 -0.21 -9.75 6.22
C VAL A 129 0.97 -8.95 6.78
N ILE A 130 0.75 -7.65 6.91
CA ILE A 130 1.65 -6.73 7.58
C ILE A 130 1.20 -6.57 9.03
N LEU A 131 2.15 -6.66 9.96
CA LEU A 131 1.95 -6.23 11.33
C LEU A 131 2.96 -5.14 11.64
N GLN A 132 2.46 -4.00 12.13
CA GLN A 132 3.32 -2.97 12.67
C GLN A 132 3.72 -3.43 14.07
N ASP A 133 4.98 -3.85 14.23
CA ASP A 133 5.53 -4.08 15.55
C ASP A 133 5.70 -2.68 16.18
N VAL A 134 4.86 -2.37 17.16
CA VAL A 134 5.08 -1.22 18.05
C VAL A 134 6.38 -1.57 18.77
N MET A 135 7.51 -1.03 18.30
CA MET A 135 8.71 -1.06 19.10
C MET A 135 8.35 -0.26 20.35
N ASP A 136 8.40 -0.91 21.50
CA ASP A 136 8.43 -0.26 22.80
C ASP A 136 9.62 0.71 22.75
N GLN A 137 9.37 1.94 22.28
CA GLN A 137 10.22 3.05 22.64
C GLN A 137 9.92 3.25 24.12
N ASP A 138 10.76 2.66 24.97
CA ASP A 138 10.87 3.11 26.35
C ASP A 138 10.92 4.64 26.28
N PRO A 139 10.03 5.35 27.01
CA PRO A 139 10.11 6.80 27.05
C PRO A 139 11.55 7.15 27.42
N LEU A 140 12.17 8.03 26.62
CA LEU A 140 13.49 8.56 26.90
C LEU A 140 13.48 9.03 28.36
N ASP A 141 14.20 8.31 29.22
CA ASP A 141 14.47 8.76 30.58
C ASP A 141 15.40 9.98 30.42
N ASP A 142 14.86 11.17 30.67
CA ASP A 142 15.49 12.48 30.50
C ASP A 142 16.61 12.74 31.54
N ASP A 143 17.53 11.78 31.74
CA ASP A 143 18.65 11.89 32.69
C ASP A 143 20.01 11.64 32.01
N TYR A 144 20.36 12.47 31.01
CA TYR A 144 21.76 12.65 30.60
C TYR A 144 22.25 14.05 30.99
N ASP A 145 22.51 14.21 32.29
CA ASP A 145 23.53 15.13 32.79
C ASP A 145 24.84 14.35 32.97
N SER A 146 25.79 14.55 32.07
CA SER A 146 27.22 14.47 32.39
C SER A 146 28.06 14.98 31.23
N GLU A 147 28.60 16.19 31.41
CA GLU A 147 29.80 16.68 30.75
C GLU A 147 30.93 15.64 30.81
N MET A 148 31.59 15.36 29.67
CA MET A 148 33.06 15.21 29.53
C MET A 148 33.42 14.50 28.21
N GLY A 149 34.30 15.11 27.42
CA GLY A 149 35.07 14.42 26.38
C GLY A 149 35.41 15.28 25.18
N GLU A 150 36.24 16.32 25.36
CA GLU A 150 37.02 16.91 24.26
C GLU A 150 38.04 15.86 23.77
N GLU A 151 38.07 15.59 22.47
CA GLU A 151 39.17 15.01 21.67
C GLU A 151 38.69 15.04 20.20
N ASP A 152 38.95 16.12 19.45
CA ASP A 152 40.15 16.38 18.65
C ASP A 152 40.30 15.37 17.49
N ASP A 153 39.79 15.74 16.31
CA ASP A 153 40.15 15.11 15.03
C ASP A 153 40.04 16.18 13.92
N GLU A 154 41.14 16.89 13.76
CA GLU A 154 41.44 17.81 12.67
C GLU A 154 41.58 16.99 11.37
N ILE A 155 40.58 17.07 10.47
CA ILE A 155 40.64 16.39 9.16
C ILE A 155 41.50 17.23 8.23
N ASP A 156 42.76 16.82 8.08
CA ASP A 156 43.70 17.36 7.10
C ASP A 156 43.35 16.82 5.70
N TYR A 157 43.08 17.75 4.77
CA TYR A 157 42.85 17.46 3.36
C TYR A 157 44.14 17.73 2.59
N GLU A 158 45.03 16.76 2.55
CA GLU A 158 46.11 16.65 1.57
C GLU A 158 45.80 15.45 0.66
N ASP A 159 46.12 15.40 -0.62
CA ASP A 159 46.32 16.35 -1.70
C ASP A 159 46.18 15.46 -2.95
N ASP A 160 45.86 16.10 -4.06
CA ASP A 160 45.61 15.54 -5.38
C ASP A 160 46.83 14.73 -5.89
N GLU A 161 46.70 13.42 -6.09
CA GLU A 161 47.63 12.67 -6.95
C GLU A 161 46.86 12.03 -8.12
N GLU A 162 46.87 12.75 -9.23
CA GLU A 162 46.54 12.27 -10.57
C GLU A 162 47.38 11.04 -10.92
N LEU A 163 46.73 9.86 -10.98
CA LEU A 163 47.34 8.68 -11.58
C LEU A 163 47.00 8.62 -13.08
N ASP A 164 47.65 9.48 -13.85
CA ASP A 164 47.85 9.30 -15.29
C ASP A 164 48.80 8.11 -15.51
N GLY A 165 48.37 7.11 -16.28
CA GLY A 165 49.06 5.82 -16.32
C GLY A 165 48.57 4.84 -17.37
N MET A 166 48.65 5.27 -18.63
CA MET A 166 48.77 4.47 -19.86
C MET A 166 48.99 2.95 -19.69
N THR A 167 48.22 2.13 -20.42
CA THR A 167 48.81 1.09 -21.28
C THR A 167 47.86 0.67 -22.40
N ASP A 168 48.40 0.75 -23.61
CA ASP A 168 47.82 0.40 -24.92
C ASP A 168 47.65 -1.11 -25.13
N GLU A 169 46.77 -1.40 -26.10
CA GLU A 169 46.76 -2.54 -27.03
C GLU A 169 47.07 -3.96 -26.48
N ASP A 170 46.11 -4.88 -26.61
CA ASP A 170 46.33 -5.91 -27.61
C ASP A 170 45.08 -6.64 -28.11
N LYS A 171 45.17 -6.99 -29.39
CA LYS A 171 44.19 -7.60 -30.29
C LYS A 171 43.98 -9.08 -29.97
N ASN A 172 42.75 -9.57 -30.16
CA ASN A 172 42.41 -10.83 -30.84
C ASN A 172 40.87 -10.87 -30.96
N ALA A 173 40.30 -10.65 -32.14
CA ALA A 173 40.14 -11.63 -33.24
C ALA A 173 39.21 -12.77 -32.84
#